data_AF-A0A7C4YE86-F1
#
_entry.id   AF-A0A7C4YE86-F1
#
_cell.length_a   1.000
_cell.length_b   1.000
_cell.length_c   1.000
_cell.angle_alpha   90.00
_cell.angle_beta   90.00
_cell.angle_gamma   90.00
#
_symmetry.space_group_name_H-M   'P 1'
#
loop_
_entity.id
_entity.type
_entity.pdbx_description
1 polymer ?
#
loop_
_entity_poly.entity_id
_entity_poly.type
_entity_poly.pdbx_seq_one_letter_code
_entity_poly.pdbx_strand_id
1 'polypeptide(L)'
;MKTGISIVVLITLFVAGCGRTNYQKTPGGMPYKIYRSGDTQRIVHGNFVKVSFTRTIKDSVAFTTDGGIPAYIPITQYLEPYDISELWTKLNAGDSLVTIQMVDTFLKRSPMGVPPSLKKGDRIVTTVKILQIFQTDSAAKADEQKENEAFITKEINFLDKYLKEKGIKAEKTPSGAWVQIINPGNGNPIDSGKFVSVDYTGTSFSGKKFDSNTDP
;
A
#
# COMPACT_ATOMS: atom_id res chain seq x y z
N MET A 1 25.01 58.48 -40.32
CA MET A 1 23.82 57.78 -40.85
C MET A 1 24.23 56.39 -41.33
N LYS A 2 23.80 55.35 -40.62
CA LYS A 2 23.52 53.99 -41.11
C LYS A 2 23.10 53.17 -39.88
N THR A 3 21.79 53.12 -39.71
CA THR A 3 21.02 52.39 -38.70
C THR A 3 21.25 50.88 -38.83
N GLY A 4 21.81 50.27 -37.79
CA GLY A 4 21.87 48.82 -37.63
C GLY A 4 20.69 48.34 -36.80
N ILE A 5 19.79 47.60 -37.44
CA ILE A 5 18.53 47.07 -36.88
C ILE A 5 18.86 45.86 -36.00
N SER A 6 18.62 45.99 -34.69
CA SER A 6 18.65 44.85 -33.76
C SER A 6 17.41 43.99 -33.95
N ILE A 7 17.58 42.81 -34.56
CA ILE A 7 16.54 41.78 -34.62
C ILE A 7 16.56 41.03 -33.29
N VAL A 8 15.62 41.37 -32.41
CA VAL A 8 15.30 40.55 -31.22
C VAL A 8 14.46 39.37 -31.70
N VAL A 9 15.10 38.22 -31.89
CA VAL A 9 14.39 36.95 -32.12
C VAL A 9 13.82 36.51 -30.78
N LEU A 10 12.55 36.84 -30.54
CA LEU A 10 11.78 36.35 -29.41
C LEU A 10 11.42 34.88 -29.69
N ILE A 11 12.29 33.95 -29.27
CA ILE A 11 11.98 32.52 -29.27
C ILE A 11 10.99 32.25 -28.14
N THR A 12 9.70 32.34 -28.44
CA THR A 12 8.64 31.78 -27.60
C THR A 12 8.70 30.26 -27.71
N LEU A 13 9.47 29.61 -26.82
CA LEU A 13 9.40 28.17 -26.62
C LEU A 13 8.08 27.83 -25.90
N PHE A 14 7.01 27.63 -26.67
CA PHE A 14 5.84 26.90 -26.23
C PHE A 14 6.22 25.41 -26.09
N VAL A 15 6.77 25.01 -24.94
CA VAL A 15 6.81 23.59 -24.58
C VAL A 15 5.50 23.24 -23.88
N ALA A 16 4.46 23.07 -24.69
CA ALA A 16 3.31 22.26 -24.33
C ALA A 16 3.78 20.81 -24.21
N GLY A 17 3.97 20.34 -22.97
CA GLY A 17 4.53 19.01 -22.70
C GLY A 17 3.99 18.31 -21.45
N CYS A 18 2.91 18.78 -20.85
CA CYS A 18 2.12 17.96 -19.91
C CYS A 18 1.11 17.13 -20.72
N GLY A 19 1.32 15.83 -20.91
CA GLY A 19 0.21 14.96 -21.35
C GLY A 19 0.47 13.74 -22.25
N ARG A 20 1.67 13.14 -22.30
CA ARG A 20 1.82 11.78 -22.88
C ARG A 20 2.74 10.89 -22.05
N THR A 21 2.23 10.34 -20.97
CA THR A 21 2.84 9.15 -20.37
C THR A 21 2.57 7.97 -21.31
N ASN A 22 3.58 7.54 -22.07
CA ASN A 22 3.50 6.39 -22.97
C ASN A 22 3.41 5.09 -22.14
N TYR A 23 2.19 4.66 -21.81
CA TYR A 23 1.93 3.35 -21.22
C TYR A 23 2.04 2.26 -22.29
N GLN A 24 2.72 1.17 -21.97
CA GLN A 24 2.67 -0.07 -22.72
C GLN A 24 1.43 -0.88 -22.32
N LYS A 25 1.10 -1.96 -23.04
CA LYS A 25 -0.02 -2.85 -22.69
C LYS A 25 0.47 -4.28 -22.48
N THR A 26 -0.06 -4.96 -21.47
CA THR A 26 0.13 -6.42 -21.31
C THR A 26 -0.55 -7.17 -22.47
N PRO A 27 -0.25 -8.46 -22.69
CA PRO A 27 -1.04 -9.30 -23.59
C PRO A 27 -2.54 -9.24 -23.30
N GLY A 28 -2.94 -9.27 -22.03
CA GLY A 28 -4.32 -9.09 -21.57
C GLY A 28 -4.89 -7.68 -21.76
N GLY A 29 -4.08 -6.72 -22.22
CA GLY A 29 -4.48 -5.36 -22.57
C GLY A 29 -4.36 -4.31 -21.46
N MET A 30 -3.76 -4.65 -20.31
CA MET A 30 -3.63 -3.76 -19.16
C MET A 30 -2.53 -2.72 -19.41
N PRO A 31 -2.83 -1.40 -19.34
CA PRO A 31 -1.80 -0.38 -19.38
C PRO A 31 -0.79 -0.52 -18.24
N TYR A 32 0.49 -0.41 -18.55
CA TYR A 32 1.55 -0.43 -17.57
C TYR A 32 2.78 0.40 -17.97
N LYS A 33 3.60 0.77 -16.99
CA LYS A 33 4.87 1.44 -17.19
C LYS A 33 5.88 0.95 -16.18
N ILE A 34 7.04 0.50 -16.67
CA ILE A 34 8.18 0.10 -15.84
C ILE A 34 9.16 1.28 -15.75
N TYR A 35 9.61 1.56 -14.54
CA TYR A 35 10.70 2.46 -14.22
C TYR A 35 11.88 1.59 -13.81
N ARG A 36 12.89 1.54 -14.69
CA ARG A 36 14.03 0.65 -14.50
C ARG A 36 14.98 1.17 -13.43
N SER A 37 15.48 0.25 -12.61
CA SER A 37 16.67 0.45 -11.82
C SER A 37 17.92 0.21 -12.68
N GLY A 38 19.10 0.36 -12.07
CA GLY A 38 20.36 -0.08 -12.65
C GLY A 38 20.68 -1.56 -12.38
N ASP A 39 19.83 -2.26 -11.63
CA ASP A 39 20.05 -3.65 -11.23
C ASP A 39 19.70 -4.61 -12.38
N THR A 40 20.41 -5.73 -12.44
CA THR A 40 20.26 -6.76 -13.46
C THR A 40 19.65 -8.05 -12.92
N GLN A 41 19.46 -8.18 -11.62
CA GLN A 41 18.85 -9.35 -11.00
C GLN A 41 17.38 -9.43 -11.40
N ARG A 42 17.08 -10.32 -12.34
CA ARG A 42 15.75 -10.48 -12.91
C ARG A 42 14.88 -11.41 -12.05
N ILE A 43 13.60 -11.07 -11.94
CA ILE A 43 12.59 -11.96 -11.35
C ILE A 43 12.33 -13.15 -12.27
N VAL A 44 12.35 -14.37 -11.71
CA VAL A 44 11.96 -15.61 -12.40
C VAL A 44 10.91 -16.39 -11.60
N HIS A 45 10.25 -17.35 -12.25
CA HIS A 45 9.29 -18.23 -11.58
C HIS A 45 9.96 -19.02 -10.45
N GLY A 46 9.23 -19.23 -9.35
CA GLY A 46 9.72 -19.85 -8.12
C GLY A 46 10.39 -18.87 -7.14
N ASN A 47 10.67 -17.63 -7.57
CA ASN A 47 11.13 -16.60 -6.65
C ASN A 47 10.01 -16.11 -5.73
N PHE A 48 10.44 -15.52 -4.62
CA PHE A 48 9.60 -14.77 -3.69
C PHE A 48 10.09 -13.33 -3.71
N VAL A 49 9.18 -12.38 -3.88
CA VAL A 49 9.56 -10.99 -4.13
C VAL A 49 8.98 -10.11 -3.05
N LYS A 50 9.85 -9.38 -2.36
CA LYS A 50 9.47 -8.35 -1.39
C LYS A 50 9.24 -7.05 -2.12
N VAL A 51 8.08 -6.45 -1.87
CA VAL A 51 7.66 -5.23 -2.56
C VAL A 51 7.10 -4.18 -1.60
N SER A 52 7.33 -2.92 -1.94
CA SER A 52 6.44 -1.85 -1.52
C SER A 52 5.28 -1.79 -2.51
N PHE A 53 4.06 -1.75 -2.01
CA PHE A 53 2.85 -1.86 -2.81
C PHE A 53 1.84 -0.80 -2.40
N THR A 54 1.30 -0.06 -3.38
CA THR A 54 0.21 0.89 -3.16
C THR A 54 -0.83 0.72 -4.25
N ARG A 55 -2.10 0.59 -3.85
CA ARG A 55 -3.24 0.55 -4.75
C ARG A 55 -4.16 1.72 -4.44
N THR A 56 -4.47 2.49 -5.48
CA THR A 56 -5.43 3.60 -5.42
C THR A 56 -6.63 3.30 -6.28
N ILE A 57 -7.80 3.79 -5.85
CA ILE A 57 -9.08 3.72 -6.54
C ILE A 57 -9.71 5.10 -6.44
N LYS A 58 -10.06 5.73 -7.57
CA LYS A 58 -10.56 7.13 -7.61
C LYS A 58 -9.65 8.08 -6.81
N ASP A 59 -8.35 7.96 -7.03
CA ASP A 59 -7.30 8.77 -6.37
C ASP A 59 -7.19 8.60 -4.85
N SER A 60 -8.01 7.73 -4.23
CA SER A 60 -7.93 7.37 -2.82
C SER A 60 -7.10 6.12 -2.65
N VAL A 61 -6.24 6.09 -1.63
CA VAL A 61 -5.47 4.89 -1.27
C VAL A 61 -6.44 3.84 -0.72
N ALA A 62 -6.62 2.75 -1.47
CA ALA A 62 -7.42 1.61 -1.06
C ALA A 62 -6.59 0.63 -0.22
N PHE A 63 -5.29 0.52 -0.51
CA PHE A 63 -4.35 -0.31 0.22
C PHE A 63 -2.94 0.20 0.01
N THR A 64 -2.10 0.19 1.04
CA THR A 64 -0.68 0.50 0.93
C THR A 64 0.13 -0.25 1.98
N THR A 65 1.38 -0.59 1.64
CA THR A 65 2.39 -1.05 2.59
C THR A 65 3.30 0.09 3.06
N ASP A 66 3.10 1.31 2.57
CA ASP A 66 3.91 2.45 3.00
C ASP A 66 3.70 2.74 4.49
N GLY A 67 4.79 3.01 5.20
CA GLY A 67 4.81 3.12 6.67
C GLY A 67 4.57 1.82 7.44
N GLY A 68 4.20 0.72 6.76
CA GLY A 68 3.94 -0.60 7.34
C GLY A 68 4.96 -1.67 6.91
N ILE A 69 4.51 -2.93 6.93
CA ILE A 69 5.31 -4.09 6.55
C ILE A 69 5.23 -4.31 5.03
N PRO A 70 6.36 -4.52 4.33
CA PRO A 70 6.37 -4.88 2.91
C PRO A 70 5.59 -6.15 2.59
N ALA A 71 5.06 -6.27 1.37
CA ALA A 71 4.39 -7.49 0.93
C ALA A 71 5.39 -8.48 0.32
N TYR A 72 5.17 -9.77 0.56
CA TYR A 72 5.96 -10.87 -0.02
C TYR A 72 5.09 -11.66 -0.98
N ILE A 73 5.51 -11.74 -2.24
CA ILE A 73 4.71 -12.32 -3.33
C ILE A 73 5.46 -13.52 -3.93
N PRO A 74 4.90 -14.74 -3.89
CA PRO A 74 5.45 -15.88 -4.64
C PRO A 74 5.16 -15.71 -6.14
N ILE A 75 6.19 -15.84 -6.97
CA ILE A 75 6.08 -15.71 -8.41
C ILE A 75 5.84 -17.08 -9.03
N THR A 76 4.59 -17.37 -9.35
CA THR A 76 4.19 -18.63 -9.98
C THR A 76 4.16 -18.50 -11.50
N GLN A 77 3.90 -19.60 -12.20
CA GLN A 77 3.68 -19.61 -13.65
C GLN A 77 2.25 -19.18 -14.05
N TYR A 78 1.34 -19.06 -13.08
CA TYR A 78 -0.04 -18.64 -13.35
C TYR A 78 -0.08 -17.17 -13.73
N LEU A 79 -0.68 -16.87 -14.89
CA LEU A 79 -0.86 -15.53 -15.40
C LEU A 79 -2.36 -15.27 -15.54
N GLU A 80 -2.85 -14.27 -14.81
CA GLU A 80 -4.21 -13.78 -14.97
C GLU A 80 -4.24 -12.72 -16.07
N PRO A 81 -5.08 -12.84 -17.11
CA PRO A 81 -5.17 -11.82 -18.15
C PRO A 81 -5.66 -10.47 -17.58
N TYR A 82 -5.01 -9.37 -17.97
CA TYR A 82 -5.31 -8.02 -17.49
C TYR A 82 -4.93 -7.80 -16.02
N ASP A 83 -3.84 -8.43 -15.58
CA ASP A 83 -3.34 -8.39 -14.22
C ASP A 83 -1.81 -8.20 -14.15
N ILE A 84 -1.31 -7.78 -12.99
CA ILE A 84 0.12 -7.59 -12.72
C ILE A 84 0.94 -8.87 -12.87
N SER A 85 0.33 -10.05 -12.71
CA SER A 85 0.97 -11.36 -12.92
C SER A 85 1.67 -11.47 -14.29
N GLU A 86 1.14 -10.84 -15.33
CA GLU A 86 1.72 -10.82 -16.69
C GLU A 86 3.08 -10.08 -16.80
N LEU A 87 3.52 -9.42 -15.73
CA LEU A 87 4.65 -8.49 -15.75
C LEU A 87 5.81 -8.87 -14.81
N TRP A 88 5.61 -9.73 -13.81
CA TRP A 88 6.62 -10.01 -12.79
C TRP A 88 7.98 -10.38 -13.38
N THR A 89 8.01 -11.32 -14.31
CA THR A 89 9.24 -11.81 -14.94
C THR A 89 9.88 -10.81 -15.92
N LYS A 90 9.34 -9.60 -16.07
CA LYS A 90 9.92 -8.49 -16.85
C LYS A 90 10.66 -7.47 -15.98
N LEU A 91 10.57 -7.59 -14.66
CA LEU A 91 11.15 -6.67 -13.69
C LEU A 91 12.44 -7.23 -13.11
N ASN A 92 13.30 -6.31 -12.70
CA ASN A 92 14.49 -6.58 -11.92
C ASN A 92 14.33 -6.09 -10.47
N ALA A 93 15.27 -6.46 -9.60
CA ALA A 93 15.40 -5.85 -8.29
C ALA A 93 15.50 -4.31 -8.42
N GLY A 94 14.87 -3.57 -7.50
CA GLY A 94 14.84 -2.12 -7.52
C GLY A 94 13.92 -1.47 -8.56
N ASP A 95 13.43 -2.20 -9.56
CA ASP A 95 12.48 -1.65 -10.53
C ASP A 95 11.21 -1.16 -9.83
N SER A 96 10.55 -0.16 -10.43
CA SER A 96 9.20 0.22 -10.05
C SER A 96 8.24 0.01 -11.22
N LEU A 97 7.01 -0.36 -10.93
CA LEU A 97 5.97 -0.66 -11.89
C LEU A 97 4.72 0.12 -11.52
N VAL A 98 4.10 0.74 -12.53
CA VAL A 98 2.74 1.28 -12.42
C VAL A 98 1.85 0.52 -13.40
N THR A 99 0.75 -0.04 -12.90
CA THR A 99 -0.31 -0.66 -13.71
C THR A 99 -1.63 0.09 -13.54
N ILE A 100 -2.48 0.06 -14.56
CA ILE A 100 -3.79 0.69 -14.53
C ILE A 100 -4.82 -0.33 -15.00
N GLN A 101 -5.71 -0.75 -14.11
CA GLN A 101 -6.87 -1.56 -14.47
C GLN A 101 -8.11 -0.67 -14.51
N MET A 102 -8.87 -0.76 -15.60
CA MET A 102 -10.13 -0.04 -15.81
C MET A 102 -11.28 -0.94 -15.40
N VAL A 103 -12.18 -0.44 -14.56
CA VAL A 103 -13.36 -1.21 -14.11
C VAL A 103 -14.29 -1.59 -15.26
N ASP A 104 -14.36 -0.78 -16.33
CA ASP A 104 -15.06 -1.12 -17.58
C ASP A 104 -14.61 -2.47 -18.17
N THR A 105 -13.32 -2.80 -18.09
CA THR A 105 -12.79 -4.07 -18.61
C THR A 105 -13.29 -5.23 -17.76
N PHE A 106 -13.28 -5.08 -16.43
CA PHE A 106 -13.82 -6.10 -15.53
C PHE A 106 -15.32 -6.29 -15.73
N LEU A 107 -16.10 -5.22 -15.79
CA LEU A 107 -17.55 -5.28 -16.03
C LEU A 107 -17.88 -5.96 -17.37
N LYS A 108 -17.07 -5.76 -18.40
CA LYS A 108 -17.26 -6.44 -19.71
C LYS A 108 -16.95 -7.93 -19.66
N ARG A 109 -15.96 -8.36 -18.86
CA ARG A 109 -15.51 -9.76 -18.78
C ARG A 109 -16.30 -10.57 -17.76
N SER A 110 -16.63 -9.97 -16.62
CA SER A 110 -17.36 -10.60 -15.54
C SER A 110 -18.18 -9.55 -14.77
N PRO A 111 -19.41 -9.23 -15.25
CA PRO A 111 -20.26 -8.22 -14.62
C PRO A 111 -20.57 -8.49 -13.14
N MET A 112 -20.70 -9.77 -12.76
CA MET A 112 -21.01 -10.19 -11.38
C MET A 112 -19.80 -10.24 -10.46
N GLY A 113 -18.57 -10.13 -11.01
CA GLY A 113 -17.32 -10.19 -10.24
C GLY A 113 -16.84 -8.83 -9.71
N VAL A 114 -17.54 -7.74 -10.02
CA VAL A 114 -17.15 -6.39 -9.61
C VAL A 114 -17.88 -5.99 -8.33
N PRO A 115 -17.17 -5.67 -7.23
CA PRO A 115 -17.80 -5.20 -6.01
C PRO A 115 -18.69 -3.96 -6.24
N PRO A 116 -19.85 -3.83 -5.55
CA PRO A 116 -20.77 -2.72 -5.76
C PRO A 116 -20.17 -1.31 -5.53
N SER A 117 -19.07 -1.22 -4.78
CA SER A 117 -18.33 0.03 -4.55
C SER A 117 -17.58 0.55 -5.78
N LEU A 118 -17.30 -0.32 -6.77
CA LEU A 118 -16.62 0.01 -8.01
C LEU A 118 -17.63 0.24 -9.13
N LYS A 119 -17.46 1.36 -9.85
CA LYS A 119 -18.36 1.83 -10.89
C LYS A 119 -17.64 1.89 -12.23
N LYS A 120 -18.42 1.92 -13.31
CA LYS A 120 -17.92 2.20 -14.66
C LYS A 120 -17.12 3.50 -14.68
N GLY A 121 -15.99 3.52 -15.37
CA GLY A 121 -15.05 4.63 -15.45
C GLY A 121 -13.96 4.63 -14.37
N ASP A 122 -14.15 3.86 -13.30
CA ASP A 122 -13.19 3.79 -12.21
C ASP A 122 -11.86 3.16 -12.66
N ARG A 123 -10.78 3.66 -12.06
CA ARG A 123 -9.42 3.16 -12.30
C ARG A 123 -8.86 2.63 -11.01
N ILE A 124 -8.28 1.44 -11.10
CA ILE A 124 -7.46 0.84 -10.06
C ILE A 124 -6.02 1.02 -10.51
N VAL A 125 -5.28 1.90 -9.84
CA VAL A 125 -3.86 2.13 -10.14
C VAL A 125 -3.04 1.41 -9.09
N THR A 126 -2.18 0.49 -9.53
CA THR A 126 -1.26 -0.23 -8.65
C THR A 126 0.16 0.25 -8.92
N THR A 127 0.84 0.73 -7.88
CA THR A 127 2.25 1.08 -7.89
C THR A 127 3.01 0.07 -7.05
N VAL A 128 4.05 -0.52 -7.62
CA VAL A 128 4.89 -1.53 -6.96
C VAL A 128 6.35 -1.12 -7.10
N LYS A 129 7.13 -1.22 -6.03
CA LYS A 129 8.60 -1.16 -6.08
C LYS A 129 9.17 -2.49 -5.61
N ILE A 130 10.03 -3.08 -6.43
CA ILE A 130 10.72 -4.33 -6.10
C ILE A 130 11.85 -4.00 -5.12
N LEU A 131 11.72 -4.45 -3.88
CA LEU A 131 12.71 -4.18 -2.84
C LEU A 131 13.78 -5.26 -2.83
N GLN A 132 13.38 -6.53 -2.96
CA GLN A 132 14.29 -7.67 -2.91
C GLN A 132 13.69 -8.91 -3.57
N ILE A 133 14.56 -9.76 -4.12
CA ILE A 133 14.20 -11.05 -4.71
C ILE A 133 14.85 -12.17 -3.89
N PHE A 134 14.06 -13.13 -3.45
CA PHE A 134 14.48 -14.32 -2.72
C PHE A 134 14.33 -15.56 -3.60
N GLN A 135 15.31 -16.46 -3.52
CA GLN A 135 15.31 -17.71 -4.28
C GLN A 135 14.46 -18.81 -3.62
N THR A 136 14.20 -18.70 -2.32
CA THR A 136 13.46 -19.71 -1.55
C THR A 136 12.45 -19.05 -0.61
N ASP A 137 11.38 -19.79 -0.31
CA ASP A 137 10.35 -19.38 0.68
C ASP A 137 10.96 -19.13 2.06
N SER A 138 11.86 -20.02 2.50
CA SER A 138 12.52 -19.90 3.81
C SER A 138 13.32 -18.60 3.95
N ALA A 139 14.02 -18.17 2.91
CA ALA A 139 14.76 -16.92 2.94
C ALA A 139 13.82 -15.70 2.98
N ALA A 140 12.70 -15.75 2.24
CA ALA A 140 11.68 -14.70 2.28
C ALA A 140 11.02 -14.60 3.65
N LYS A 141 10.63 -15.73 4.26
CA LYS A 141 10.03 -15.79 5.61
C LYS A 141 10.97 -15.29 6.70
N ALA A 142 12.26 -15.61 6.61
CA ALA A 142 13.25 -15.12 7.55
C ALA A 142 13.41 -13.59 7.47
N ASP A 143 13.27 -13.01 6.27
CA ASP A 143 13.28 -11.56 6.09
C ASP A 143 11.96 -10.92 6.56
N GLU A 144 10.82 -11.52 6.25
CA GLU A 144 9.50 -11.09 6.72
C GLU A 144 9.43 -11.05 8.25
N GLN A 145 9.98 -12.07 8.93
CA GLN A 145 10.07 -12.10 10.38
C GLN A 145 10.87 -10.91 10.93
N LYS A 146 12.01 -10.57 10.29
CA LYS A 146 12.82 -9.42 10.70
C LYS A 146 12.09 -8.10 10.51
N GLU A 147 11.38 -7.93 9.38
CA GLU A 147 10.54 -6.74 9.15
C GLU A 147 9.43 -6.62 10.20
N ASN A 148 8.78 -7.73 10.55
CA ASN A 148 7.75 -7.77 11.59
C ASN A 148 8.32 -7.39 12.97
N GLU A 149 9.45 -7.95 13.37
CA GLU A 149 10.10 -7.64 14.66
C GLU A 149 10.54 -6.16 14.73
N ALA A 150 11.09 -5.63 13.64
CA ALA A 150 11.46 -4.23 13.53
C ALA A 150 10.24 -3.30 13.57
N PHE A 151 9.16 -3.66 12.88
CA PHE A 151 7.90 -2.92 12.88
C PHE A 151 7.27 -2.89 14.28
N ILE A 152 7.18 -4.05 14.95
CA ILE A 152 6.66 -4.15 16.32
C ILE A 152 7.47 -3.27 17.26
N THR A 153 8.80 -3.31 17.18
CA THR A 153 9.67 -2.48 18.03
C THR A 153 9.44 -0.98 17.79
N LYS A 154 9.29 -0.58 16.52
CA LYS A 154 8.96 0.80 16.15
C LYS A 154 7.61 1.23 16.73
N GLU A 155 6.58 0.40 16.64
CA GLU A 155 5.25 0.68 17.18
C GLU A 155 5.25 0.77 18.71
N ILE A 156 5.95 -0.14 19.39
CA ILE A 156 6.14 -0.09 20.86
C ILE A 156 6.80 1.23 21.26
N ASN A 157 7.90 1.60 20.60
CA ASN A 157 8.62 2.84 20.88
C ASN A 157 7.76 4.09 20.63
N PHE A 158 6.94 4.07 19.57
CA PHE A 158 5.99 5.15 19.29
C PHE A 158 4.96 5.27 20.42
N LEU A 159 4.37 4.16 20.86
CA LEU A 159 3.38 4.12 21.94
C LEU A 159 3.97 4.59 23.27
N ASP A 160 5.15 4.09 23.65
CA ASP A 160 5.81 4.50 24.90
C ASP A 160 6.08 6.01 24.92
N LYS A 161 6.51 6.57 23.79
CA LYS A 161 6.68 8.01 23.63
C LYS A 161 5.35 8.75 23.75
N TYR A 162 4.32 8.29 23.04
CA TYR A 162 2.99 8.91 23.07
C TYR A 162 2.39 8.93 24.48
N LEU A 163 2.45 7.80 25.20
CA LEU A 163 1.93 7.69 26.56
C LEU A 163 2.67 8.62 27.52
N LYS A 164 4.01 8.68 27.42
CA LYS A 164 4.83 9.59 28.23
C LYS A 164 4.51 11.06 27.95
N GLU A 165 4.41 11.46 26.68
CA GLU A 165 4.09 12.84 26.29
C GLU A 165 2.69 13.26 26.71
N LYS A 166 1.74 12.33 26.73
CA LYS A 166 0.37 12.57 27.20
C LYS A 166 0.17 12.39 28.70
N GLY A 167 1.20 11.97 29.44
CA GLY A 167 1.10 11.68 30.87
C GLY A 167 0.15 10.52 31.19
N ILE A 168 -0.09 9.62 30.24
CA ILE A 168 -0.98 8.46 30.40
C ILE A 168 -0.22 7.36 31.13
N LYS A 169 -0.79 6.90 32.25
CA LYS A 169 -0.30 5.73 32.99
C LYS A 169 -1.10 4.50 32.56
N ALA A 170 -0.48 3.62 31.80
CA ALA A 170 -1.10 2.41 31.29
C ALA A 170 -0.20 1.18 31.54
N GLU A 171 -0.81 0.03 31.72
CA GLU A 171 -0.14 -1.26 31.88
C GLU A 171 -0.17 -2.04 30.57
N LYS A 172 0.94 -2.67 30.20
CA LYS A 172 1.04 -3.49 28.99
C LYS A 172 0.54 -4.91 29.27
N THR A 173 -0.43 -5.38 28.50
CA THR A 173 -0.96 -6.74 28.57
C THR A 173 -0.03 -7.74 27.86
N PRO A 174 -0.14 -9.06 28.16
CA PRO A 174 0.59 -10.09 27.43
C PRO A 174 0.29 -10.11 25.92
N SER A 175 -0.92 -9.70 25.53
CA SER A 175 -1.33 -9.57 24.12
C SER A 175 -0.81 -8.31 23.43
N GLY A 176 -0.11 -7.42 24.15
CA GLY A 176 0.50 -6.22 23.59
C GLY A 176 -0.38 -4.98 23.58
N ALA A 177 -1.51 -4.97 24.29
CA ALA A 177 -2.32 -3.76 24.48
C ALA A 177 -1.83 -2.95 25.67
N TRP A 178 -1.99 -1.63 25.65
CA TRP A 178 -1.78 -0.77 26.82
C TRP A 178 -3.12 -0.35 27.38
N VAL A 179 -3.34 -0.65 28.66
CA VAL A 179 -4.62 -0.42 29.34
C VAL A 179 -4.41 0.60 30.46
N GLN A 180 -5.11 1.73 30.36
CA GLN A 180 -5.27 2.67 31.46
C GLN A 180 -6.63 2.41 32.10
N ILE A 181 -6.64 2.00 33.37
CA ILE A 181 -7.86 1.92 34.16
C ILE A 181 -8.16 3.29 34.73
N ILE A 182 -9.24 3.92 34.27
CA ILE A 182 -9.66 5.25 34.73
C ILE A 182 -10.45 5.12 36.04
N ASN A 183 -11.47 4.28 36.04
CA ASN A 183 -12.32 3.98 37.20
C ASN A 183 -12.36 2.47 37.41
N PRO A 184 -11.66 1.92 38.41
CA PRO A 184 -11.70 0.50 38.71
C PRO A 184 -13.12 0.04 39.05
N GLY A 185 -13.55 -1.08 38.47
CA GLY A 185 -14.79 -1.73 38.86
C GLY A 185 -14.63 -2.47 40.20
N ASN A 186 -15.73 -2.62 40.93
CA ASN A 186 -15.77 -3.35 42.21
C ASN A 186 -16.35 -4.78 42.07
N GLY A 187 -16.61 -5.23 40.84
CA GLY A 187 -17.16 -6.54 40.56
C GLY A 187 -16.10 -7.64 40.53
N ASN A 188 -16.53 -8.89 40.63
CA ASN A 188 -15.65 -10.04 40.42
C ASN A 188 -15.10 -10.04 38.98
N PRO A 189 -13.84 -10.47 38.77
CA PRO A 189 -13.32 -10.70 37.43
C PRO A 189 -14.24 -11.61 36.62
N ILE A 190 -14.40 -11.28 35.34
CA ILE A 190 -15.24 -12.04 34.42
C ILE A 190 -14.59 -13.41 34.16
N ASP A 191 -15.34 -14.48 34.40
CA ASP A 191 -14.92 -15.84 34.11
C ASP A 191 -15.10 -16.17 32.61
N SER A 192 -14.33 -17.15 32.13
CA SER A 192 -14.45 -17.68 30.77
C SER A 192 -15.87 -18.18 30.47
N GLY A 193 -16.31 -18.03 29.21
CA GLY A 193 -17.64 -18.48 28.76
C GLY A 193 -18.81 -17.58 29.18
N LYS A 194 -18.55 -16.44 29.83
CA LYS A 194 -19.58 -15.42 30.09
C LYS A 194 -19.73 -14.45 28.93
N PHE A 195 -20.94 -13.95 28.74
CA PHE A 195 -21.23 -12.87 27.81
C PHE A 195 -21.03 -11.53 28.52
N VAL A 196 -20.48 -10.56 27.80
CA VAL A 196 -20.28 -9.19 28.28
C VAL A 196 -20.93 -8.22 27.31
N SER A 197 -21.52 -7.16 27.87
CA SER A 197 -21.91 -5.97 27.11
C SER A 197 -20.85 -4.90 27.33
N VAL A 198 -20.43 -4.24 26.26
CA VAL A 198 -19.36 -3.24 26.30
C VAL A 198 -19.84 -2.01 25.54
N ASP A 199 -19.69 -0.86 26.18
CA ASP A 199 -19.75 0.44 25.51
C ASP A 199 -18.34 0.76 25.01
N TYR A 200 -18.19 1.01 23.70
CA TYR A 200 -16.89 1.30 23.11
C TYR A 200 -16.95 2.49 22.14
N THR A 201 -15.81 3.18 22.06
CA THR A 201 -15.54 4.20 21.05
C THR A 201 -14.10 4.06 20.56
N GLY A 202 -13.93 3.84 19.25
CA GLY A 202 -12.64 3.78 18.59
C GLY A 202 -12.21 5.16 18.08
N THR A 203 -11.00 5.60 18.46
CA THR A 203 -10.41 6.85 17.99
C THR A 203 -8.99 6.62 17.48
N SER A 204 -8.60 7.38 16.46
CA SER A 204 -7.20 7.46 16.02
C SER A 204 -6.37 8.33 16.98
N PHE A 205 -5.04 8.28 16.89
CA PHE A 205 -4.14 9.16 17.64
C PHE A 205 -4.36 10.67 17.40
N SER A 206 -5.03 11.02 16.30
CA SER A 206 -5.46 12.41 16.01
C SER A 206 -6.73 12.83 16.76
N GLY A 207 -7.36 11.92 17.50
CA GLY A 207 -8.66 12.12 18.16
C GLY A 207 -9.87 11.91 17.24
N LYS A 208 -9.67 11.68 15.94
CA LYS A 208 -10.77 11.37 15.02
C LYS A 208 -11.39 10.01 15.34
N LYS A 209 -12.69 10.01 15.63
CA LYS A 209 -13.52 8.80 15.82
C LYS A 209 -13.67 8.03 14.50
N PHE A 210 -13.57 6.71 14.56
CA PHE A 210 -13.78 5.84 13.40
C PHE A 210 -14.85 4.76 13.62
N ASP A 211 -15.19 4.44 14.86
CA ASP A 211 -16.26 3.49 15.21
C ASP A 211 -16.78 3.74 16.63
N SER A 212 -18.05 3.40 16.90
CA SER A 212 -18.69 3.50 18.22
C SER A 212 -20.04 2.79 18.22
N ASN A 213 -20.36 2.08 19.30
CA ASN A 213 -21.69 1.52 19.52
C ASN A 213 -22.56 2.34 20.49
N THR A 214 -22.08 3.52 20.89
CA THR A 214 -22.79 4.45 21.78
C THR A 214 -23.19 5.75 21.07
N ASP A 215 -22.84 5.90 19.79
CA ASP A 215 -23.21 7.06 19.00
C ASP A 215 -24.69 6.95 18.54
N PRO A 216 -25.46 8.05 18.51
CA PRO A 216 -26.85 8.05 18.06
C PRO A 216 -27.04 7.75 16.57
#